data_AF-A0A2B9PB26-F1
#
_entry.id   AF-A0A2B9PB26-F1
#
_cell.length_a   1.000
_cell.length_b   1.000
_cell.length_c   1.000
_cell.angle_alpha   90.00
_cell.angle_beta   90.00
_cell.angle_gamma   90.00
#
_symmetry.space_group_name_H-M   'P 1'
#
loop_
_entity.id
_entity.type
_entity.pdbx_description
1 polymer ?
#
loop_
_entity_poly.entity_id
_entity_poly.type
_entity_poly.pdbx_seq_one_letter_code
_entity_poly.pdbx_strand_id
1 'polypeptide(L)'
;MSKNHTALQTIIIHMSTKENWHDFISYCQQLEAGLRKIAFKHLDTFITNAQKWESKDQQEFAIMLFTILDTSNEKNEVLTFLLNCFLIDILYHWLEKDPSDSRPFRWMGLYMGSGNTDEDLEQLLQKAIELGGDTEQEAMIRLVSYYINGLEFGTHEFPSGYCGDLNEYIEKLPYMIQLIERIQDENIKEQKIGQIQEQLELVLDWLKHTQNPVDAIRLWEKEQIKELENIILHYLNNSLYR
;
A
#
# COMPACT_ATOMS: atom_id res chain seq x y z
N MET A 1 -10.62 2.39 28.58
CA MET A 1 -10.05 2.80 27.28
C MET A 1 -8.57 2.45 27.32
N SER A 2 -8.18 1.38 26.62
CA SER A 2 -6.77 1.09 26.37
C SER A 2 -6.19 2.29 25.60
N LYS A 3 -5.08 2.88 26.06
CA LYS A 3 -4.36 3.86 25.24
C LYS A 3 -3.79 3.09 24.06
N ASN A 4 -4.27 3.37 22.84
CA ASN A 4 -3.58 2.88 21.65
C ASN A 4 -2.19 3.50 21.66
N HIS A 5 -1.16 2.66 21.70
CA HIS A 5 0.22 3.08 21.62
C HIS A 5 0.54 3.55 20.20
N THR A 6 1.36 4.59 20.08
CA THR A 6 1.92 5.00 18.78
C THR A 6 2.83 3.89 18.22
N ALA A 7 3.17 3.97 16.93
CA ALA A 7 4.11 3.03 16.32
C ALA A 7 5.46 3.00 17.07
N LEU A 8 5.99 4.19 17.41
CA LEU A 8 7.22 4.35 18.18
C LEU A 8 7.14 3.69 19.56
N GLN A 9 6.05 3.89 20.31
CA GLN A 9 5.86 3.27 21.62
C GLN A 9 5.82 1.75 21.53
N THR A 10 5.11 1.23 20.53
CA THR A 10 5.02 -0.22 20.29
C THR A 10 6.39 -0.81 19.98
N ILE A 11 7.19 -0.14 19.15
CA ILE A 11 8.57 -0.53 18.85
C ILE A 11 9.43 -0.55 20.13
N ILE A 12 9.40 0.53 20.92
CA ILE A 12 10.20 0.65 22.13
C ILE A 12 9.88 -0.50 23.10
N ILE A 13 8.59 -0.82 23.29
CA ILE A 13 8.15 -1.90 24.18
C ILE A 13 8.64 -3.26 23.66
N HIS A 14 8.35 -3.60 22.40
CA HIS A 14 8.57 -4.95 21.88
C HIS A 14 10.03 -5.25 21.54
N MET A 15 10.82 -4.24 21.18
CA MET A 15 12.22 -4.43 20.75
C MET A 15 13.23 -4.29 21.90
N SER A 16 12.83 -3.76 23.07
CA SER A 16 13.69 -3.54 24.26
C SER A 16 14.40 -4.74 24.84
N THR A 17 13.98 -5.95 24.46
CA THR A 17 14.55 -7.19 24.99
C THR A 17 15.87 -7.59 24.32
N LYS A 18 16.25 -6.93 23.23
CA LYS A 18 17.45 -7.26 22.47
C LYS A 18 18.53 -6.19 22.57
N GLU A 19 19.67 -6.58 23.12
CA GLU A 19 20.80 -5.67 23.37
C GLU A 19 21.36 -5.05 22.07
N ASN A 20 21.42 -5.82 20.98
CA ASN A 20 21.88 -5.34 19.69
C ASN A 20 20.95 -4.30 19.05
N TRP A 21 19.71 -4.15 19.53
CA TRP A 21 18.74 -3.17 19.01
C TRP A 21 18.72 -1.86 19.79
N HIS A 22 19.59 -1.72 20.81
CA HIS A 22 19.58 -0.59 21.74
C HIS A 22 19.65 0.78 21.06
N ASP A 23 20.50 0.96 20.04
CA ASP A 23 20.60 2.22 19.31
C ASP A 23 19.33 2.53 18.51
N PHE A 24 18.67 1.53 17.91
CA PHE A 24 17.40 1.75 17.22
C PHE A 24 16.28 2.17 18.18
N ILE A 25 16.27 1.58 19.37
CA ILE A 25 15.28 1.92 20.40
C ILE A 25 15.54 3.32 20.92
N SER A 26 16.81 3.68 21.13
CA SER A 26 17.20 5.04 21.48
C SER A 26 16.78 6.03 20.39
N TYR A 27 16.95 5.69 19.11
CA TYR A 27 16.41 6.47 18.00
C TYR A 27 14.89 6.71 18.14
N CYS A 28 14.12 5.64 18.39
CA CYS A 28 12.67 5.74 18.54
C CYS A 28 12.25 6.61 19.75
N GLN A 29 12.91 6.44 20.90
CA GLN A 29 12.66 7.24 22.11
C GLN A 29 12.94 8.73 21.89
N GLN A 30 14.04 9.04 21.20
CA GLN A 30 14.41 10.43 20.91
C GLN A 30 13.49 11.06 19.86
N LEU A 31 13.00 10.28 18.89
CA LEU A 31 11.96 10.75 17.95
C LEU A 31 10.66 11.09 18.69
N GLU A 32 10.20 10.21 19.58
CA GLU A 32 8.99 10.42 20.38
C GLU A 32 9.11 11.69 21.24
N ALA A 33 10.30 11.97 21.76
CA ALA A 33 10.61 13.19 22.51
C ALA A 33 10.78 14.46 21.63
N GLY A 34 10.66 14.34 20.30
CA GLY A 34 10.86 15.46 19.35
C GLY A 34 12.34 15.84 19.14
N LEU A 35 13.29 15.06 19.65
CA LEU A 35 14.73 15.34 19.63
C LEU A 35 15.41 14.80 18.37
N ARG A 36 14.94 15.24 17.20
CA ARG A 36 15.35 14.70 15.88
C ARG A 36 16.87 14.58 15.69
N LYS A 37 17.64 15.63 16.02
CA LYS A 37 19.11 15.60 15.83
C LYS A 37 19.80 14.52 16.66
N ILE A 38 19.31 14.25 17.87
CA ILE A 38 19.86 13.20 18.73
C ILE A 38 19.41 11.84 18.21
N ALA A 39 18.13 11.71 17.84
CA ALA A 39 17.59 10.50 17.24
C ALA A 39 18.42 10.04 16.03
N PHE A 40 18.70 10.93 15.07
CA PHE A 40 19.48 10.57 13.87
C PHE A 40 20.91 10.11 14.16
N LYS A 41 21.54 10.55 15.26
CA LYS A 41 22.85 10.02 15.67
C LYS A 41 22.76 8.56 16.12
N HIS A 42 21.70 8.22 16.86
CA HIS A 42 21.44 6.85 17.24
C HIS A 42 21.10 5.99 16.03
N LEU A 43 20.31 6.50 15.07
CA LEU A 43 20.00 5.78 13.84
C LEU A 43 21.26 5.49 13.02
N ASP A 44 22.15 6.48 12.85
CA ASP A 44 23.42 6.32 12.14
C ASP A 44 24.32 5.27 12.79
N THR A 45 24.42 5.32 14.13
CA THR A 45 25.17 4.34 14.93
C THR A 45 24.57 2.95 14.78
N PHE A 46 23.23 2.85 14.85
CA PHE A 46 22.49 1.61 14.66
C PHE A 46 22.79 0.99 13.30
N ILE A 47 22.58 1.73 12.20
CA ILE A 47 22.77 1.22 10.84
C ILE A 47 24.23 0.78 10.64
N THR A 48 25.20 1.59 11.06
CA THR A 48 26.64 1.27 10.95
C THR A 48 27.00 -0.05 11.66
N ASN A 49 26.35 -0.34 12.79
CA ASN A 49 26.55 -1.58 13.52
C ASN A 49 25.77 -2.74 12.89
N ALA A 50 24.52 -2.50 12.51
CA ALA A 50 23.61 -3.50 11.95
C ALA A 50 24.05 -4.04 10.59
N GLN A 51 24.72 -3.21 9.78
CA GLN A 51 25.35 -3.63 8.53
C GLN A 51 26.42 -4.72 8.70
N LYS A 52 26.98 -4.86 9.91
CA LYS A 52 28.01 -5.86 10.22
C LYS A 52 27.44 -7.17 10.78
N TRP A 53 26.12 -7.23 11.00
CA TRP A 53 25.48 -8.43 11.52
C TRP A 53 25.39 -9.53 10.46
N GLU A 54 25.19 -10.75 10.91
CA GLU A 54 24.84 -11.86 10.03
C GLU A 54 23.50 -11.57 9.35
N SER A 55 23.33 -12.03 8.10
CA SER A 55 22.10 -11.75 7.33
C SER A 55 20.83 -12.17 8.07
N LYS A 56 20.89 -13.23 8.89
CA LYS A 56 19.76 -13.70 9.68
C LYS A 56 19.32 -12.68 10.73
N ASP A 57 20.24 -11.99 11.37
CA ASP A 57 19.94 -11.02 12.42
C ASP A 57 19.37 -9.72 11.82
N GLN A 58 19.88 -9.31 10.65
CA GLN A 58 19.31 -8.21 9.87
C GLN A 58 17.88 -8.52 9.43
N GLN A 59 17.66 -9.73 8.91
CA GLN A 59 16.34 -10.20 8.52
C GLN A 59 15.38 -10.26 9.71
N GLU A 60 15.85 -10.74 10.86
CA GLU A 60 15.03 -10.77 12.08
C GLU A 60 14.63 -9.36 12.55
N PHE A 61 15.54 -8.40 12.46
CA PHE A 61 15.24 -6.99 12.71
C PHE A 61 14.16 -6.47 11.77
N ALA A 62 14.32 -6.68 10.45
CA ALA A 62 13.33 -6.26 9.45
C ALA A 62 11.96 -6.90 9.71
N ILE A 63 11.91 -8.20 9.99
CA ILE A 63 10.67 -8.92 10.31
C ILE A 63 9.98 -8.29 11.52
N MET A 64 10.71 -8.06 12.62
CA MET A 64 10.13 -7.48 13.83
C MET A 64 9.59 -6.07 13.57
N LEU A 65 10.38 -5.22 12.90
CA LEU A 65 9.99 -3.86 12.60
C LEU A 65 8.73 -3.82 11.72
N PHE A 66 8.73 -4.53 10.59
CA PHE A 66 7.58 -4.51 9.69
C PHE A 66 6.34 -5.17 10.29
N THR A 67 6.49 -6.20 11.11
CA THR A 67 5.35 -6.80 11.83
C THR A 67 4.66 -5.77 12.74
N ILE A 68 5.45 -4.95 13.44
CA ILE A 68 4.90 -3.86 14.27
C ILE A 68 4.23 -2.81 13.38
N LEU A 69 4.89 -2.40 12.30
CA LEU A 69 4.35 -1.39 11.38
C LEU A 69 3.06 -1.85 10.71
N ASP A 70 2.95 -3.12 10.33
CA ASP A 70 1.75 -3.73 9.72
C ASP A 70 0.52 -3.53 10.62
N THR A 71 0.70 -3.51 11.95
CA THR A 71 -0.37 -3.31 12.93
C THR A 71 -0.56 -1.85 13.40
N SER A 72 0.25 -0.91 12.91
CA SER A 72 0.23 0.48 13.36
C SER A 72 -0.43 1.42 12.35
N ASN A 73 -1.10 2.46 12.84
CA ASN A 73 -1.69 3.50 11.97
C ASN A 73 -0.69 4.62 11.60
N GLU A 74 0.48 4.69 12.24
CA GLU A 74 1.45 5.79 12.16
C GLU A 74 2.78 5.34 11.53
N LYS A 75 2.70 4.76 10.33
CA LYS A 75 3.81 4.06 9.65
C LYS A 75 4.96 5.00 9.22
N ASN A 76 4.64 6.26 8.89
CA ASN A 76 5.57 7.20 8.25
C ASN A 76 6.56 7.89 9.21
N GLU A 77 6.32 7.85 10.52
CA GLU A 77 7.17 8.58 11.48
C GLU A 77 8.50 7.86 11.77
N VAL A 78 8.55 6.55 11.56
CA VAL A 78 9.71 5.69 11.85
C VAL A 78 10.61 5.53 10.61
N LEU A 79 10.00 5.40 9.44
CA LEU A 79 10.66 5.03 8.19
C LEU A 79 11.32 6.23 7.50
N THR A 80 12.43 6.69 8.07
CA THR A 80 13.26 7.73 7.44
C THR A 80 14.04 7.19 6.24
N PHE A 81 14.49 8.07 5.35
CA PHE A 81 15.26 7.70 4.16
C PHE A 81 16.44 6.77 4.46
N LEU A 82 17.26 7.08 5.47
CA LEU A 82 18.42 6.24 5.84
C LEU A 82 18.02 4.83 6.27
N LEU A 83 16.95 4.73 7.07
CA LEU A 83 16.42 3.45 7.51
C LEU A 83 15.84 2.67 6.33
N ASN A 84 15.14 3.35 5.42
CA ASN A 84 14.59 2.73 4.21
C ASN A 84 15.68 2.15 3.32
N CYS A 85 16.77 2.88 3.05
CA CYS A 85 17.90 2.34 2.28
C CYS A 85 18.46 1.06 2.91
N PHE A 86 18.68 1.07 4.23
CA PHE A 86 19.17 -0.10 4.95
C PHE A 86 18.19 -1.29 4.88
N LEU A 87 16.89 -1.03 5.05
CA LEU A 87 15.86 -2.07 4.97
C LEU A 87 15.74 -2.63 3.55
N ILE A 88 15.81 -1.79 2.52
CA ILE A 88 15.76 -2.20 1.12
C ILE A 88 16.89 -3.19 0.80
N ASP A 89 18.12 -2.92 1.25
CA ASP A 89 19.25 -3.84 1.07
C ASP A 89 18.98 -5.22 1.69
N ILE A 90 18.36 -5.24 2.89
CA ILE A 90 17.97 -6.49 3.56
C ILE A 90 16.93 -7.24 2.74
N LEU A 91 15.92 -6.54 2.22
CA LEU A 91 14.81 -7.14 1.47
C LEU A 91 15.28 -7.71 0.13
N TYR A 92 16.16 -7.01 -0.59
CA TYR A 92 16.77 -7.53 -1.82
C TYR A 92 17.60 -8.78 -1.56
N HIS A 93 18.48 -8.76 -0.57
CA HIS A 93 19.30 -9.94 -0.23
C HIS A 93 18.45 -11.12 0.23
N TRP A 94 17.32 -10.85 0.88
CA TRP A 94 16.34 -11.89 1.20
C TRP A 94 15.76 -12.48 -0.08
N LEU A 95 15.27 -11.66 -1.01
CA LEU A 95 14.72 -12.13 -2.28
C LEU A 95 15.72 -12.94 -3.11
N GLU A 96 17.00 -12.58 -3.10
CA GLU A 96 18.05 -13.35 -3.78
C GLU A 96 18.19 -14.78 -3.21
N LYS A 97 18.00 -14.94 -1.89
CA LYS A 97 18.13 -16.21 -1.19
C LYS A 97 16.86 -17.04 -1.21
N ASP A 98 15.71 -16.38 -1.08
CA ASP A 98 14.40 -17.01 -1.03
C ASP A 98 13.39 -16.16 -1.81
N PRO A 99 13.33 -16.32 -3.15
CA PRO A 99 12.41 -15.57 -4.00
C PRO A 99 10.95 -16.07 -3.88
N SER A 100 10.69 -17.09 -3.06
CA SER A 100 9.35 -17.64 -2.84
C SER A 100 8.63 -17.01 -1.65
N ASP A 101 9.36 -16.29 -0.79
CA ASP A 101 8.78 -15.58 0.33
C ASP A 101 8.04 -14.33 -0.15
N SER A 102 6.76 -14.19 0.19
CA SER A 102 5.93 -13.06 -0.20
C SER A 102 6.24 -11.77 0.58
N ARG A 103 6.79 -11.89 1.79
CA ARG A 103 6.93 -10.75 2.72
C ARG A 103 7.81 -9.62 2.19
N PRO A 104 8.97 -9.88 1.56
CA PRO A 104 9.78 -8.80 1.03
C PRO A 104 9.07 -8.02 -0.06
N PHE A 105 8.40 -8.69 -1.00
CA PHE A 105 7.59 -8.04 -2.02
C PHE A 105 6.49 -7.16 -1.40
N ARG A 106 5.77 -7.69 -0.39
CA ARG A 106 4.75 -6.92 0.33
C ARG A 106 5.37 -5.66 0.93
N TRP A 107 6.43 -5.79 1.73
CA TRP A 107 6.96 -4.66 2.48
C TRP A 107 7.63 -3.61 1.59
N MET A 108 8.24 -4.02 0.48
CA MET A 108 8.72 -3.08 -0.54
C MET A 108 7.54 -2.29 -1.13
N GLY A 109 6.48 -2.98 -1.55
CA GLY A 109 5.29 -2.34 -2.12
C GLY A 109 4.49 -1.46 -1.14
N LEU A 110 4.46 -1.82 0.15
CA LEU A 110 3.75 -1.07 1.18
C LEU A 110 4.52 0.16 1.68
N TYR A 111 5.82 0.02 1.89
CA TYR A 111 6.60 0.97 2.71
C TYR A 111 7.68 1.72 1.95
N MET A 112 8.24 1.13 0.89
CA MET A 112 9.42 1.69 0.23
C MET A 112 9.06 2.62 -0.92
N GLY A 113 7.87 2.46 -1.52
CA GLY A 113 7.32 3.34 -2.55
C GLY A 113 8.19 3.41 -3.82
N SER A 114 7.61 3.91 -4.91
CA SER A 114 8.32 4.07 -6.20
C SER A 114 9.48 5.08 -6.18
N GLY A 115 9.71 5.78 -5.06
CA GLY A 115 10.79 6.77 -4.92
C GLY A 115 12.10 6.21 -4.40
N ASN A 116 12.11 5.00 -3.81
CA ASN A 116 13.31 4.38 -3.24
C ASN A 116 13.70 3.07 -3.95
N THR A 117 12.87 2.58 -4.87
CA THR A 117 13.13 1.40 -5.71
C THR A 117 12.75 1.71 -7.15
N ASP A 118 13.50 1.16 -8.10
CA ASP A 118 13.17 1.24 -9.54
C ASP A 118 11.94 0.36 -9.90
N GLU A 119 11.45 -0.41 -8.94
CA GLU A 119 10.37 -1.38 -9.09
C GLU A 119 9.00 -0.73 -8.96
N ASP A 120 8.08 -1.19 -9.81
CA ASP A 120 6.71 -0.72 -9.83
C ASP A 120 5.92 -1.28 -8.63
N LEU A 121 5.27 -0.40 -7.87
CA LEU A 121 4.47 -0.75 -6.69
C LEU A 121 3.38 -1.78 -7.02
N GLU A 122 2.74 -1.65 -8.18
CA GLU A 122 1.70 -2.57 -8.62
C GLU A 122 2.28 -3.99 -8.77
N GLN A 123 3.43 -4.11 -9.43
CA GLN A 123 4.10 -5.39 -9.66
C GLN A 123 4.55 -6.04 -8.35
N LEU A 124 5.11 -5.26 -7.42
CA LEU A 124 5.53 -5.75 -6.10
C LEU A 124 4.35 -6.33 -5.31
N LEU A 125 3.24 -5.60 -5.24
CA LEU A 125 2.06 -6.06 -4.50
C LEU A 125 1.38 -7.25 -5.19
N GLN A 126 1.30 -7.26 -6.52
CA GLN A 126 0.80 -8.42 -7.28
C GLN A 126 1.66 -9.66 -6.99
N LYS A 127 2.99 -9.52 -6.97
CA LYS A 127 3.89 -10.63 -6.70
C LYS A 127 3.76 -11.16 -5.28
N ALA A 128 3.61 -10.27 -4.30
CA ALA A 128 3.32 -10.67 -2.92
C ALA A 128 2.04 -11.53 -2.85
N ILE A 129 0.95 -11.06 -3.48
CA ILE A 129 -0.35 -11.76 -3.49
C ILE A 129 -0.27 -13.10 -4.23
N GLU A 130 0.49 -13.19 -5.33
CA GLU A 130 0.70 -14.43 -6.07
C GLU A 130 1.36 -15.51 -5.20
N LEU A 131 2.37 -15.12 -4.40
CA LEU A 131 3.15 -16.04 -3.58
C LEU A 131 2.46 -16.38 -2.24
N GLY A 132 1.90 -15.37 -1.57
CA GLY A 132 1.32 -15.51 -0.23
C GLY A 132 -0.19 -15.77 -0.23
N GLY A 133 -0.88 -15.60 -1.35
CA GLY A 133 -2.32 -15.85 -1.45
C GLY A 133 -3.12 -14.98 -0.46
N ASP A 134 -4.06 -15.61 0.25
CA ASP A 134 -5.00 -14.89 1.13
C ASP A 134 -4.37 -14.43 2.45
N THR A 135 -3.11 -14.81 2.75
CA THR A 135 -2.41 -14.24 3.91
C THR A 135 -1.94 -12.81 3.66
N GLU A 136 -1.94 -12.35 2.41
CA GLU A 136 -1.47 -11.03 1.99
C GLU A 136 -2.57 -9.96 1.99
N GLN A 137 -3.33 -9.91 3.08
CA GLN A 137 -4.47 -9.00 3.23
C GLN A 137 -4.08 -7.53 3.02
N GLU A 138 -3.00 -7.06 3.64
CA GLU A 138 -2.52 -5.68 3.50
C GLU A 138 -2.10 -5.35 2.06
N ALA A 139 -1.50 -6.30 1.33
CA ALA A 139 -1.13 -6.09 -0.06
C ALA A 139 -2.37 -5.97 -0.95
N MET A 140 -3.39 -6.82 -0.74
CA MET A 140 -4.67 -6.73 -1.45
C MET A 140 -5.36 -5.39 -1.19
N ILE A 141 -5.47 -4.99 0.08
CA ILE A 141 -6.09 -3.72 0.47
C ILE A 141 -5.35 -2.53 -0.14
N ARG A 142 -4.01 -2.54 -0.10
CA ARG A 142 -3.19 -1.46 -0.65
C ARG A 142 -3.30 -1.36 -2.16
N LEU A 143 -3.30 -2.50 -2.86
CA LEU A 143 -3.38 -2.56 -4.32
C LEU A 143 -4.75 -2.11 -4.82
N VAL A 144 -5.83 -2.56 -4.19
CA VAL A 144 -7.18 -2.06 -4.48
C VAL A 144 -7.26 -0.55 -4.26
N SER A 145 -6.70 -0.05 -3.15
CA SER A 145 -6.66 1.39 -2.87
C SER A 145 -5.83 2.16 -3.89
N TYR A 146 -4.74 1.58 -4.39
CA TYR A 146 -3.92 2.18 -5.45
C TYR A 146 -4.74 2.40 -6.74
N TYR A 147 -5.53 1.40 -7.15
CA TYR A 147 -6.40 1.54 -8.32
C TYR A 147 -7.55 2.53 -8.10
N ILE A 148 -8.18 2.52 -6.92
CA ILE A 148 -9.21 3.50 -6.55
C ILE A 148 -8.66 4.92 -6.62
N ASN A 149 -7.48 5.16 -6.06
CA ASN A 149 -6.85 6.48 -6.10
C ASN A 149 -6.55 6.94 -7.54
N GLY A 150 -6.26 5.99 -8.44
CA GLY A 150 -6.14 6.28 -9.88
C GLY A 150 -7.46 6.73 -10.51
N LEU A 151 -8.57 6.06 -10.18
CA LEU A 151 -9.91 6.48 -10.59
C LEU A 151 -10.26 7.87 -10.03
N GLU A 152 -10.02 8.10 -8.74
CA GLU A 152 -10.26 9.40 -8.07
C GLU A 152 -9.41 10.53 -8.67
N PHE A 153 -8.16 10.25 -9.03
CA PHE A 153 -7.31 11.22 -9.73
C PHE A 153 -7.87 11.53 -11.12
N GLY A 154 -8.36 10.51 -11.83
CA GLY A 154 -8.94 10.69 -13.16
C GLY A 154 -10.21 11.53 -13.17
N THR A 155 -11.03 11.46 -12.12
CA THR A 155 -12.24 12.28 -11.97
C THR A 155 -11.98 13.69 -11.44
N HIS A 156 -10.74 14.03 -11.05
CA HIS A 156 -10.39 15.28 -10.38
C HIS A 156 -10.78 16.55 -11.17
N GLU A 157 -10.70 16.49 -12.50
CA GLU A 157 -10.94 17.63 -13.38
C GLU A 157 -12.40 17.71 -13.88
N PHE A 158 -13.29 16.82 -13.42
CA PHE A 158 -14.69 16.85 -13.83
C PHE A 158 -15.36 18.19 -13.51
N PRO A 159 -16.20 18.72 -14.43
CA PRO A 159 -16.67 18.11 -15.68
C PRO A 159 -15.76 18.35 -16.90
N SER A 160 -14.60 18.98 -16.74
CA SER A 160 -13.72 19.41 -17.83
C SER A 160 -13.15 18.25 -18.65
N GLY A 161 -12.97 17.08 -18.04
CA GLY A 161 -12.52 15.87 -18.70
C GLY A 161 -11.95 14.86 -17.71
N TYR A 162 -11.73 13.63 -18.18
CA TYR A 162 -11.07 12.59 -17.40
C TYR A 162 -9.54 12.72 -17.54
N CYS A 163 -8.82 12.69 -16.42
CA CYS A 163 -7.36 12.74 -16.41
C CYS A 163 -6.76 11.32 -16.48
N GLY A 164 -5.92 11.04 -17.48
CA GLY A 164 -5.32 9.71 -17.69
C GLY A 164 -6.12 8.81 -18.63
N ASP A 165 -5.89 7.50 -18.56
CA ASP A 165 -6.55 6.50 -19.41
C ASP A 165 -7.60 5.72 -18.63
N LEU A 166 -8.88 6.05 -18.81
CA LEU A 166 -9.98 5.35 -18.17
C LEU A 166 -9.99 3.85 -18.49
N ASN A 167 -9.57 3.44 -19.70
CA ASN A 167 -9.59 2.03 -20.10
C ASN A 167 -8.64 1.21 -19.23
N GLU A 168 -7.49 1.76 -18.83
CA GLU A 168 -6.53 1.07 -17.97
C GLU A 168 -7.19 0.63 -16.65
N TYR A 169 -7.99 1.50 -16.03
CA TYR A 169 -8.64 1.21 -14.77
C TYR A 169 -9.86 0.30 -14.92
N ILE A 170 -10.61 0.42 -16.02
CA ILE A 170 -11.70 -0.52 -16.31
C ILE A 170 -11.17 -1.93 -16.55
N GLU A 171 -10.07 -2.09 -17.30
CA GLU A 171 -9.44 -3.40 -17.53
C GLU A 171 -8.98 -4.05 -16.21
N LYS A 172 -8.59 -3.25 -15.21
CA LYS A 172 -8.18 -3.70 -13.88
C LYS A 172 -9.36 -4.00 -12.94
N LEU A 173 -10.57 -3.55 -13.25
CA LEU A 173 -11.75 -3.65 -12.39
C LEU A 173 -12.15 -5.10 -12.03
N PRO A 174 -12.15 -6.09 -12.95
CA PRO A 174 -12.41 -7.48 -12.58
C PRO A 174 -11.41 -8.01 -11.55
N TYR A 175 -10.13 -7.64 -11.69
CA TYR A 175 -9.09 -8.03 -10.75
C TYR A 175 -9.28 -7.33 -9.39
N MET A 176 -9.62 -6.03 -9.38
CA MET A 176 -9.98 -5.30 -8.15
C MET A 176 -11.10 -6.00 -7.38
N ILE A 177 -12.18 -6.39 -8.07
CA ILE A 177 -13.32 -7.07 -7.46
C ILE A 177 -12.88 -8.43 -6.88
N GLN A 178 -12.11 -9.22 -7.63
CA GLN A 178 -11.57 -10.49 -7.12
C GLN A 178 -10.71 -10.31 -5.87
N LEU A 179 -9.88 -9.26 -5.81
CA LEU A 179 -9.10 -8.96 -4.61
C LEU A 179 -9.99 -8.58 -3.44
N ILE A 180 -11.02 -7.75 -3.66
CA ILE A 180 -11.98 -7.34 -2.63
C ILE A 180 -12.71 -8.55 -2.05
N GLU A 181 -13.19 -9.47 -2.90
CA GLU A 181 -13.87 -10.69 -2.44
C GLU A 181 -12.99 -11.54 -1.50
N ARG A 182 -11.67 -11.50 -1.70
CA ARG A 182 -10.64 -12.22 -0.91
C ARG A 182 -10.18 -11.48 0.34
N ILE A 183 -10.54 -10.21 0.52
CA ILE A 183 -10.28 -9.49 1.77
C ILE A 183 -11.05 -10.21 2.90
N GLN A 184 -10.56 -10.19 4.14
CA GLN A 184 -11.24 -10.85 5.26
C GLN A 184 -12.08 -9.88 6.11
N ASP A 185 -11.68 -8.62 6.16
CA ASP A 185 -12.42 -7.59 6.88
C ASP A 185 -13.60 -7.08 6.03
N GLU A 186 -14.81 -7.48 6.42
CA GLU A 186 -16.05 -7.10 5.72
C GLU A 186 -16.29 -5.59 5.70
N ASN A 187 -15.88 -4.85 6.74
CA ASN A 187 -16.02 -3.38 6.73
C ASN A 187 -15.11 -2.76 5.67
N ILE A 188 -13.89 -3.28 5.52
CA ILE A 188 -12.96 -2.83 4.49
C ILE A 188 -13.52 -3.18 3.10
N LYS A 189 -14.12 -4.37 2.92
CA LYS A 189 -14.77 -4.72 1.64
C LYS A 189 -15.86 -3.73 1.27
N GLU A 190 -16.82 -3.53 2.16
CA GLU A 190 -17.95 -2.61 1.94
C GLU A 190 -17.44 -1.21 1.62
N GLN A 191 -16.43 -0.73 2.36
CA GLN A 191 -15.79 0.55 2.09
C GLN A 191 -15.20 0.60 0.68
N LYS A 192 -14.41 -0.40 0.27
CA LYS A 192 -13.76 -0.42 -1.05
C LYS A 192 -14.76 -0.51 -2.19
N ILE A 193 -15.81 -1.31 -2.04
CA ILE A 193 -16.91 -1.40 -3.01
C ILE A 193 -17.58 -0.04 -3.17
N GLY A 194 -17.93 0.61 -2.05
CA GLY A 194 -18.55 1.93 -2.06
C GLY A 194 -17.69 2.98 -2.76
N GLN A 195 -16.37 3.01 -2.48
CA GLN A 195 -15.44 3.92 -3.15
C GLN A 195 -15.39 3.69 -4.67
N ILE A 196 -15.34 2.43 -5.12
CA ILE A 196 -15.35 2.12 -6.55
C ILE A 196 -16.67 2.54 -7.19
N GLN A 197 -17.80 2.25 -6.55
CA GLN A 197 -19.13 2.64 -7.04
C GLN A 197 -19.24 4.15 -7.23
N GLU A 198 -18.85 4.92 -6.23
CA GLU A 198 -18.90 6.38 -6.28
C GLU A 198 -18.11 6.91 -7.49
N GLN A 199 -16.88 6.43 -7.70
CA GLN A 199 -16.07 6.88 -8.83
C GLN A 199 -16.64 6.46 -10.19
N LEU A 200 -17.14 5.23 -10.31
CA LEU A 200 -17.70 4.75 -11.58
C LEU A 200 -19.05 5.42 -11.90
N GLU A 201 -19.85 5.77 -10.90
CA GLU A 201 -21.08 6.55 -11.07
C GLU A 201 -20.78 7.97 -11.57
N LEU A 202 -19.75 8.63 -11.03
CA LEU A 202 -19.29 9.93 -11.53
C LEU A 202 -18.84 9.84 -13.00
N VAL A 203 -18.04 8.82 -13.34
CA VAL A 203 -17.58 8.58 -14.71
C VAL A 203 -18.77 8.33 -15.63
N LEU A 204 -19.72 7.49 -15.22
CA LEU A 204 -20.90 7.17 -16.00
C LEU A 204 -21.79 8.39 -16.24
N ASP A 205 -21.99 9.22 -15.21
CA ASP A 205 -22.76 10.46 -15.32
C ASP A 205 -22.09 11.44 -16.31
N TRP A 206 -20.77 11.60 -16.19
CA TRP A 206 -19.99 12.42 -17.12
C TRP A 206 -20.07 11.91 -18.56
N LEU A 207 -19.92 10.61 -18.79
CA LEU A 207 -20.04 9.98 -20.12
C LEU A 207 -21.42 10.20 -20.76
N LYS A 208 -22.49 10.24 -19.96
CA LYS A 208 -23.87 10.45 -20.44
C LYS A 208 -24.16 11.92 -20.78
N HIS A 209 -23.54 12.86 -20.07
CA HIS A 209 -23.88 14.28 -20.15
C HIS A 209 -22.86 15.14 -20.89
N THR A 210 -21.73 14.58 -21.32
CA THR A 210 -20.72 15.30 -22.12
C THR A 210 -21.18 15.47 -23.56
N GLN A 211 -21.52 16.71 -23.95
CA GLN A 211 -22.04 17.06 -25.28
C GLN A 211 -20.97 17.48 -26.31
N ASN A 212 -19.67 17.46 -25.97
CA ASN A 212 -18.64 18.11 -26.79
C ASN A 212 -17.81 17.10 -27.63
N PRO A 213 -17.92 17.11 -28.98
CA PRO A 213 -17.30 16.11 -29.84
C PRO A 213 -15.80 16.32 -30.11
N VAL A 214 -15.17 17.38 -29.61
CA VAL A 214 -13.75 17.69 -29.90
C VAL A 214 -12.79 17.12 -28.84
N ASP A 215 -13.25 16.94 -27.61
CA ASP A 215 -12.55 16.15 -26.59
C ASP A 215 -12.86 14.63 -26.74
N ALA A 216 -13.72 14.28 -27.70
CA ALA A 216 -14.34 12.98 -27.92
C ALA A 216 -13.58 11.98 -28.79
N ILE A 217 -12.35 12.26 -29.21
CA ILE A 217 -11.58 11.30 -30.03
C ILE A 217 -11.17 10.03 -29.23
N ARG A 218 -11.53 9.93 -27.94
CA ARG A 218 -11.58 8.67 -27.18
C ARG A 218 -12.81 8.57 -26.24
N LEU A 219 -13.93 9.21 -26.58
CA LEU A 219 -15.15 9.05 -25.78
C LEU A 219 -15.76 7.67 -26.07
N TRP A 220 -15.99 6.92 -25.01
CA TRP A 220 -16.54 5.56 -25.04
C TRP A 220 -17.80 5.47 -25.90
N GLU A 221 -17.88 4.41 -26.72
CA GLU A 221 -19.07 4.12 -27.51
C GLU A 221 -20.25 3.75 -26.60
N LYS A 222 -21.48 3.88 -27.12
CA LYS A 222 -22.71 3.53 -26.37
C LYS A 222 -22.70 2.11 -25.80
N GLU A 223 -22.05 1.18 -26.50
CA GLU A 223 -21.90 -0.20 -26.05
C GLU A 223 -20.99 -0.30 -24.82
N GLN A 224 -19.88 0.43 -24.80
CA GLN A 224 -18.95 0.49 -23.68
C GLN A 224 -19.60 1.17 -22.45
N ILE A 225 -20.36 2.24 -22.65
CA ILE A 225 -21.13 2.89 -21.58
C ILE A 225 -22.10 1.87 -20.94
N LYS A 226 -22.81 1.10 -21.75
CA LYS A 226 -23.73 0.06 -21.28
C LYS A 226 -23.01 -1.09 -20.57
N GLU A 227 -21.80 -1.43 -21.01
CA GLU A 227 -20.95 -2.41 -20.35
C GLU A 227 -20.56 -1.94 -18.93
N LEU A 228 -20.13 -0.68 -18.79
CA LEU A 228 -19.85 -0.07 -17.49
C LEU A 228 -21.08 -0.07 -16.57
N GLU A 229 -22.26 0.29 -17.09
CA GLU A 229 -23.52 0.19 -16.36
C GLU A 229 -23.78 -1.23 -15.84
N ASN A 230 -23.59 -2.24 -16.69
CA ASN A 230 -23.78 -3.63 -16.31
C ASN A 230 -22.78 -4.08 -15.24
N ILE A 231 -21.52 -3.60 -15.29
CA ILE A 231 -20.51 -3.92 -14.27
C ILE A 231 -20.93 -3.36 -12.91
N ILE A 232 -21.34 -2.08 -12.85
CA ILE A 232 -21.83 -1.45 -11.62
C ILE A 232 -23.02 -2.23 -11.05
N LEU A 233 -23.99 -2.58 -11.91
CA LEU A 233 -25.18 -3.33 -11.51
C LEU A 233 -24.87 -4.77 -11.06
N HIS A 234 -23.98 -5.47 -11.75
CA HIS A 234 -23.74 -6.90 -11.52
C HIS A 234 -22.82 -7.14 -10.34
N TYR A 235 -21.67 -6.46 -10.31
CA TYR A 235 -20.61 -6.76 -9.35
C TYR A 235 -20.71 -5.93 -8.08
N LEU A 236 -21.04 -4.65 -8.20
CA LEU A 236 -20.93 -3.72 -7.08
C LEU A 236 -22.25 -3.55 -6.31
N ASN A 237 -23.39 -3.53 -7.01
CA ASN A 237 -24.69 -3.42 -6.34
C ASN A 237 -25.13 -4.74 -5.67
N ASN A 238 -24.71 -5.90 -6.17
CA ASN A 238 -25.06 -7.19 -5.55
C ASN A 238 -24.13 -7.59 -4.40
N SER A 239 -22.91 -7.05 -4.33
CA SER A 239 -21.96 -7.32 -3.25
C SER A 239 -22.31 -6.63 -1.94
N LEU A 240 -23.20 -5.63 -1.95
CA LEU A 240 -23.75 -4.99 -0.74
C LEU A 240 -24.90 -5.79 -0.08
N TYR A 241 -25.38 -6.86 -0.72
CA TYR A 241 -26.55 -7.63 -0.27
C TYR A 241 -26.27 -9.13 -0.05
N ARG A 242 -24.99 -9.54 0.02
CA ARG A 242 -24.57 -10.89 0.39
C ARG A 242 -23.76 -10.86 1.68
#